data_AF-A0A959CCZ9-F1
#
_entry.id   AF-A0A959CCZ9-F1
#
_cell.length_a   1.000
_cell.length_b   1.000
_cell.length_c   1.000
_cell.angle_alpha   90.00
_cell.angle_beta   90.00
_cell.angle_gamma   90.00
#
_symmetry.space_group_name_H-M   'P 1'
#
loop_
_entity.id
_entity.type
_entity.pdbx_description
1 polymer ?
#
loop_
_entity_poly.entity_id
_entity_poly.type
_entity_poly.pdbx_seq_one_letter_code
_entity_poly.pdbx_strand_id
1 'polypeptide(L)'
;EMPAFIDSLEARPPSLIPEPPPPPVRTMAEWEEIQAVAISWTQQYEEILAEIVRHSAPECTVIVIAANPNYVRQYLQSANIPPDNVEIINAPYNSVWIRDYGPWTVYHNDVDSLMIVDWIYNRPWRPQDDLIPTVLAEHFNLPIYEATQAPYDWIHTGGNNLRDGMGTNFSSELVLEE
;
A
#
# COMPACT_ATOMS: atom_id res chain seq x y z
N GLU A 1 27.47 10.73 4.37
CA GLU A 1 26.25 10.71 3.53
C GLU A 1 25.08 10.52 4.47
N MET A 2 23.98 11.25 4.29
CA MET A 2 22.77 11.01 5.06
C MET A 2 22.25 9.60 4.71
N PRO A 3 21.73 8.82 5.68
CA PRO A 3 21.13 7.53 5.37
C PRO A 3 19.98 7.72 4.36
N ALA A 4 19.93 6.89 3.32
CA ALA A 4 18.92 6.97 2.24
C ALA A 4 17.46 6.98 2.72
N PHE A 5 17.22 6.50 3.94
CA PHE A 5 15.93 6.57 4.63
C PHE A 5 15.52 8.00 5.04
N ILE A 6 16.47 8.84 5.48
CA ILE A 6 16.16 10.23 5.81
C ILE A 6 15.82 11.01 4.53
N ASP A 7 16.55 10.75 3.45
CA ASP A 7 16.28 11.35 2.15
C ASP A 7 14.89 10.95 1.61
N SER A 8 14.42 9.72 1.89
CA SER A 8 13.08 9.30 1.48
C SER A 8 11.96 9.95 2.29
N LEU A 9 12.16 10.17 3.60
CA LEU A 9 11.21 10.94 4.41
C LEU A 9 11.10 12.40 3.94
N GLU A 10 12.23 13.02 3.54
CA GLU A 10 12.24 14.38 3.01
C GLU A 10 11.64 14.49 1.59
N ALA A 11 11.61 13.38 0.83
CA ALA A 11 11.05 13.33 -0.52
C ALA A 11 9.52 13.18 -0.58
N ARG A 12 8.84 12.95 0.56
CA ARG A 12 7.39 12.77 0.59
C ARG A 12 6.67 14.12 0.32
N PRO A 13 5.56 14.13 -0.45
CA PRO A 13 4.91 15.36 -0.95
C PRO A 13 4.25 16.20 0.17
N PRO A 14 3.86 17.46 -0.10
CA PRO A 14 3.26 18.34 0.92
C PRO A 14 1.78 18.06 1.26
N SER A 15 1.13 17.08 0.63
CA SER A 15 -0.27 16.67 0.92
C SER A 15 -0.41 15.79 2.18
N LEU A 16 0.68 15.53 2.88
CA LEU A 16 0.77 14.61 4.01
C LEU A 16 0.36 15.30 5.31
N ILE A 17 -0.38 14.57 6.14
CA ILE A 17 -0.83 15.05 7.43
C ILE A 17 -0.04 14.29 8.51
N PRO A 18 0.95 14.90 9.18
CA PRO A 18 1.79 14.26 10.20
C PRO A 18 1.08 14.20 11.57
N GLU A 19 -0.24 14.00 11.54
CA GLU A 19 -1.09 13.91 12.72
C GLU A 19 -1.98 12.67 12.59
N PRO A 20 -2.50 12.12 13.70
CA PRO A 20 -3.47 11.03 13.62
C PRO A 20 -4.75 11.46 12.88
N PRO A 21 -5.40 10.55 12.13
CA PRO A 21 -6.70 10.83 11.54
C PRO A 21 -7.74 11.20 12.61
N PRO A 22 -8.68 12.12 12.31
CA PRO A 22 -9.65 12.59 13.28
C PRO A 22 -10.59 11.46 13.71
N PRO A 23 -10.83 11.25 15.02
CA PRO A 23 -11.76 10.23 15.49
C PRO A 23 -13.22 10.56 15.14
N PRO A 24 -14.12 9.57 15.10
CA PRO A 24 -13.86 8.13 15.24
C PRO A 24 -13.25 7.53 13.96
N VAL A 25 -12.24 6.68 14.14
CA VAL A 25 -11.57 5.96 13.05
C VAL A 25 -11.81 4.47 13.19
N ARG A 26 -12.12 3.81 12.08
CA ARG A 26 -12.28 2.35 11.99
C ARG A 26 -11.34 1.79 10.93
N THR A 27 -10.68 0.69 11.24
CA THR A 27 -10.01 -0.11 10.23
C THR A 27 -10.96 -1.16 9.69
N MET A 28 -10.89 -1.46 8.39
CA MET A 28 -11.65 -2.57 7.81
C MET A 28 -10.95 -3.91 8.05
N ALA A 29 -11.74 -4.97 8.17
CA ALA A 29 -11.22 -6.33 8.08
C ALA A 29 -10.90 -6.70 6.63
N GLU A 30 -10.01 -7.67 6.42
CA GLU A 30 -9.60 -8.10 5.08
C GLU A 30 -10.71 -8.86 4.32
N TRP A 31 -11.75 -9.33 5.01
CA TRP A 31 -12.92 -9.98 4.41
C TRP A 31 -14.07 -9.03 4.07
N GLU A 32 -13.91 -7.73 4.33
CA GLU A 32 -14.88 -6.73 3.90
C GLU A 32 -14.72 -6.44 2.39
N GLU A 33 -15.76 -5.88 1.78
CA GLU A 33 -15.75 -5.53 0.36
C GLU A 33 -14.67 -4.49 0.04
N ILE A 34 -13.92 -4.72 -1.04
CA ILE A 34 -12.84 -3.84 -1.50
C ILE A 34 -13.14 -3.31 -2.90
N GLN A 35 -12.80 -2.06 -3.14
CA GLN A 35 -12.84 -1.48 -4.49
C GLN A 35 -11.67 -1.93 -5.36
N ALA A 36 -10.52 -2.23 -4.73
CA ALA A 36 -9.31 -2.59 -5.44
C ALA A 36 -8.35 -3.45 -4.62
N VAL A 37 -7.56 -4.27 -5.31
CA VAL A 37 -6.36 -4.93 -4.80
C VAL A 37 -5.12 -4.32 -5.45
N ALA A 38 -4.06 -4.09 -4.68
CA ALA A 38 -2.79 -3.57 -5.19
C ALA A 38 -1.72 -4.66 -5.20
N ILE A 39 -0.92 -4.71 -6.27
CA ILE A 39 0.26 -5.57 -6.38
C ILE A 39 1.45 -4.79 -6.95
N SER A 40 2.68 -5.22 -6.66
CA SER A 40 3.91 -4.70 -7.26
C SER A 40 4.51 -5.69 -8.24
N TRP A 41 4.66 -5.30 -9.50
CA TRP A 41 5.02 -6.21 -10.58
C TRP A 41 6.50 -6.51 -10.66
N THR A 42 6.95 -7.57 -9.99
CA THR A 42 8.36 -8.02 -10.00
C THR A 42 8.53 -9.21 -10.95
N GLN A 43 9.41 -9.10 -11.95
CA GLN A 43 9.58 -10.12 -13.01
C GLN A 43 9.87 -11.53 -12.48
N GLN A 44 10.58 -11.65 -11.35
CA GLN A 44 10.85 -12.95 -10.72
C GLN A 44 9.59 -13.71 -10.28
N TYR A 45 8.45 -13.02 -10.16
CA TYR A 45 7.17 -13.56 -9.69
C TYR A 45 6.05 -13.36 -10.72
N GLU A 46 6.36 -13.03 -11.97
CA GLU A 46 5.35 -12.63 -12.95
C GLU A 46 4.28 -13.70 -13.25
N GLU A 47 4.64 -14.98 -13.18
CA GLU A 47 3.68 -16.08 -13.37
C GLU A 47 2.59 -16.06 -12.29
N ILE A 48 2.96 -15.95 -11.02
CA ILE A 48 1.99 -15.93 -9.92
C ILE A 48 1.24 -14.59 -9.86
N LEU A 49 1.91 -13.48 -10.16
CA LEU A 49 1.29 -12.16 -10.20
C LEU A 49 0.24 -12.09 -11.31
N ALA A 50 0.50 -12.69 -12.47
CA ALA A 50 -0.47 -12.81 -13.55
C ALA A 50 -1.72 -13.59 -13.12
N GLU A 51 -1.57 -14.70 -12.40
CA GLU A 51 -2.72 -15.46 -11.90
C GLU A 51 -3.48 -14.70 -10.80
N ILE A 52 -2.80 -13.92 -9.96
CA ILE A 52 -3.47 -12.98 -9.04
C ILE A 52 -4.32 -11.99 -9.83
N VAL A 53 -3.78 -11.37 -10.89
CA VAL A 53 -4.56 -10.45 -11.74
C VAL A 53 -5.75 -11.17 -12.38
N ARG A 54 -5.52 -12.35 -12.97
CA ARG A 54 -6.57 -13.15 -13.65
C ARG A 54 -7.77 -13.41 -12.74
N HIS A 55 -7.51 -13.73 -11.47
CA HIS A 55 -8.55 -14.10 -10.53
C HIS A 55 -9.13 -12.91 -9.75
N SER A 56 -8.42 -11.79 -9.67
CA SER A 56 -8.90 -10.61 -8.94
C SER A 56 -9.68 -9.63 -9.82
N ALA A 57 -9.29 -9.48 -11.10
CA ALA A 57 -9.92 -8.53 -12.03
C ALA A 57 -11.44 -8.74 -12.25
N PRO A 58 -11.99 -9.97 -12.18
CA PRO A 58 -13.44 -10.17 -12.21
C PRO A 58 -14.18 -9.65 -10.97
N GLU A 59 -13.48 -9.50 -9.84
CA GLU A 59 -14.08 -9.18 -8.53
C GLU A 59 -13.89 -7.72 -8.12
N CYS A 60 -12.76 -7.10 -8.49
CA CYS A 60 -12.44 -5.69 -8.19
C CYS A 60 -11.36 -5.12 -9.12
N THR A 61 -11.05 -3.83 -9.00
CA THR A 61 -9.94 -3.22 -9.74
C THR A 61 -8.59 -3.78 -9.25
N VAL A 62 -7.73 -4.17 -10.16
CA VAL A 62 -6.34 -4.57 -9.86
C VAL A 62 -5.41 -3.41 -10.18
N ILE A 63 -4.84 -2.80 -9.14
CA ILE A 63 -3.78 -1.80 -9.27
C ILE A 63 -2.43 -2.49 -9.34
N VAL A 64 -1.69 -2.29 -10.42
CA VAL A 64 -0.37 -2.86 -10.63
C VAL A 64 0.67 -1.75 -10.62
N ILE A 65 1.50 -1.71 -9.57
CA ILE A 65 2.67 -0.84 -9.50
C ILE A 65 3.78 -1.47 -10.36
N ALA A 66 4.27 -0.75 -11.36
CA ALA A 66 5.26 -1.28 -12.28
C ALA A 66 6.26 -0.22 -12.78
N ALA A 67 7.55 -0.55 -12.81
CA ALA A 67 8.58 0.31 -13.40
C ALA A 67 8.49 0.40 -14.94
N ASN A 68 7.83 -0.57 -15.58
CA ASN A 68 7.56 -0.56 -17.02
C ASN A 68 6.13 -1.04 -17.30
N PRO A 69 5.14 -0.13 -17.30
CA PRO A 69 3.74 -0.48 -17.56
C PRO A 69 3.50 -1.15 -18.92
N ASN A 70 4.30 -0.81 -19.93
CA ASN A 70 4.14 -1.40 -21.26
C ASN A 70 4.55 -2.87 -21.28
N TYR A 71 5.60 -3.23 -20.54
CA TYR A 71 5.99 -4.62 -20.37
C TYR A 71 4.88 -5.44 -19.70
N VAL A 72 4.32 -4.93 -18.60
CA VAL A 72 3.21 -5.59 -17.88
C VAL A 72 2.00 -5.79 -18.78
N ARG A 73 1.60 -4.76 -19.55
CA ARG A 73 0.50 -4.89 -20.51
C ARG A 73 0.74 -5.99 -21.54
N GLN A 74 1.95 -6.03 -22.11
CA GLN A 74 2.30 -7.06 -23.09
C GLN A 74 2.32 -8.46 -22.47
N TYR A 75 2.81 -8.58 -21.24
CA TYR A 75 2.82 -9.85 -20.52
C TYR A 75 1.40 -10.36 -20.28
N LEU A 76 0.53 -9.54 -19.69
CA LEU A 76 -0.87 -9.90 -19.41
C LEU A 76 -1.64 -10.25 -20.70
N GLN A 77 -1.42 -9.49 -21.77
CA GLN A 77 -1.99 -9.79 -23.09
C GLN A 77 -1.52 -11.15 -23.61
N SER A 78 -0.22 -11.45 -23.51
CA SER A 78 0.34 -12.74 -23.95
C SER A 78 -0.18 -13.93 -23.12
N ALA A 79 -0.54 -13.67 -21.85
CA ALA A 79 -1.15 -14.63 -20.95
C ALA A 79 -2.68 -14.77 -21.14
N ASN A 80 -3.28 -14.08 -22.12
CA ASN A 80 -4.74 -14.03 -22.32
C ASN A 80 -5.49 -13.57 -21.06
N ILE A 81 -4.95 -12.57 -20.36
CA ILE A 81 -5.63 -11.91 -19.24
C ILE A 81 -6.22 -10.61 -19.78
N PRO A 82 -7.56 -10.46 -19.76
CA PRO A 82 -8.20 -9.22 -20.17
C PRO A 82 -7.67 -8.05 -19.32
N PRO A 83 -7.40 -6.88 -19.91
CA PRO A 83 -6.99 -5.69 -19.16
C PRO A 83 -8.18 -5.01 -18.46
N ASP A 84 -9.38 -5.57 -18.59
CA ASP A 84 -10.59 -5.04 -17.98
C ASP A 84 -10.41 -5.06 -16.45
N ASN A 85 -10.66 -3.92 -15.80
CA ASN A 85 -10.41 -3.69 -14.37
C ASN A 85 -8.92 -3.77 -13.94
N VAL A 86 -7.96 -3.62 -14.85
CA VAL A 86 -6.53 -3.54 -14.51
C VAL A 86 -5.99 -2.14 -14.78
N GLU A 87 -5.49 -1.48 -13.74
CA GLU A 87 -4.84 -0.18 -13.83
C GLU A 87 -3.36 -0.32 -13.49
N ILE A 88 -2.48 0.20 -14.34
CA ILE A 88 -1.03 0.04 -14.16
C ILE A 88 -0.40 1.40 -13.92
N ILE A 89 0.15 1.58 -12.72
CA ILE A 89 0.75 2.84 -12.26
C ILE A 89 2.26 2.74 -12.43
N ASN A 90 2.85 3.75 -13.08
CA ASN A 90 4.30 3.87 -13.20
C ASN A 90 4.90 4.50 -11.95
N ALA A 91 5.43 3.69 -11.05
CA ALA A 91 6.17 4.16 -9.89
C ALA A 91 7.35 3.23 -9.58
N PRO A 92 8.46 3.78 -9.05
CA PRO A 92 9.55 2.97 -8.56
C PRO A 92 9.15 2.24 -7.27
N TYR A 93 9.65 1.03 -7.09
CA TYR A 93 9.49 0.22 -5.88
C TYR A 93 10.74 -0.68 -5.77
N ASN A 94 11.02 -1.21 -4.58
CA ASN A 94 12.17 -2.07 -4.32
C ASN A 94 11.84 -3.55 -4.24
N SER A 95 10.61 -3.94 -3.87
CA SER A 95 10.24 -5.35 -3.71
C SER A 95 8.77 -5.68 -4.02
N VAL A 96 8.49 -6.97 -4.19
CA VAL A 96 7.12 -7.50 -4.48
C VAL A 96 6.16 -7.40 -3.28
N TRP A 97 6.67 -7.14 -2.07
CA TRP A 97 5.97 -7.32 -0.80
C TRP A 97 5.04 -6.16 -0.43
N ILE A 98 4.14 -5.77 -1.34
CA ILE A 98 3.23 -4.63 -1.12
C ILE A 98 2.29 -4.79 0.09
N ARG A 99 2.11 -6.01 0.60
CA ARG A 99 1.43 -6.24 1.89
C ARG A 99 2.18 -5.60 3.06
N ASP A 100 3.50 -5.50 2.99
CA ASP A 100 4.35 -5.01 4.08
C ASP A 100 4.50 -3.50 4.09
N TYR A 101 4.49 -2.85 2.92
CA TYR A 101 4.72 -1.40 2.79
C TYR A 101 3.54 -0.65 2.17
N GLY A 102 2.53 -1.34 1.66
CA GLY A 102 1.34 -0.72 1.10
C GLY A 102 0.49 -0.05 2.17
N PRO A 103 -0.43 0.84 1.77
CA PRO A 103 -1.17 1.68 2.70
C PRO A 103 -2.12 0.86 3.60
N TRP A 104 -2.34 1.33 4.83
CA TRP A 104 -3.50 0.90 5.61
C TRP A 104 -4.67 1.81 5.31
N THR A 105 -5.74 1.24 4.78
CA THR A 105 -7.01 1.93 4.63
C THR A 105 -7.74 2.03 5.97
N VAL A 106 -8.28 3.21 6.23
CA VAL A 106 -9.11 3.50 7.41
C VAL A 106 -10.34 4.31 7.01
N TYR A 107 -11.42 4.18 7.75
CA TYR A 107 -12.65 4.94 7.58
C TYR A 107 -12.86 5.92 8.72
N HIS A 108 -13.36 7.12 8.40
CA HIS A 108 -13.94 8.06 9.35
C HIS A 108 -15.44 7.83 9.44
N ASN A 109 -16.03 7.98 10.64
CA ASN A 109 -17.47 7.85 10.88
C ASN A 109 -18.05 6.57 10.27
N ASP A 110 -17.61 5.41 10.78
CA ASP A 110 -17.93 4.06 10.31
C ASP A 110 -17.41 3.74 8.90
N VAL A 111 -18.06 4.26 7.86
CA VAL A 111 -17.73 4.03 6.43
C VAL A 111 -17.92 5.28 5.56
N ASP A 112 -18.08 6.46 6.17
CA ASP A 112 -18.41 7.70 5.45
C ASP A 112 -17.26 8.18 4.54
N SER A 113 -16.06 8.26 5.10
CA SER A 113 -14.89 8.76 4.38
C SER A 113 -13.72 7.79 4.45
N LEU A 114 -13.21 7.37 3.29
CA LEU A 114 -12.01 6.54 3.16
C LEU A 114 -10.75 7.41 3.25
N MET A 115 -9.75 6.94 3.97
CA MET A 115 -8.47 7.60 4.17
C MET A 115 -7.35 6.56 4.14
N ILE A 116 -6.12 7.00 3.91
CA ILE A 116 -4.92 6.18 3.98
C ILE A 116 -4.12 6.57 5.24
N VAL A 117 -3.60 5.57 5.93
CA VAL A 117 -2.59 5.72 6.97
C VAL A 117 -1.30 5.06 6.49
N ASP A 118 -0.20 5.76 6.70
CA ASP A 118 1.16 5.32 6.39
C ASP A 118 2.08 5.45 7.62
N TRP A 119 3.16 4.67 7.63
CA TRP A 119 4.11 4.55 8.74
C TRP A 119 5.54 4.49 8.20
N ILE A 120 6.52 4.36 9.10
CA ILE A 120 7.90 4.11 8.70
C ILE A 120 8.07 2.62 8.39
N TYR A 121 8.28 2.25 7.13
CA TYR A 121 8.54 0.84 6.81
C TYR A 121 9.85 0.34 7.44
N ASN A 122 9.78 -0.80 8.14
CA ASN A 122 10.91 -1.43 8.86
C ASN A 122 12.03 -2.00 7.96
N ARG A 123 12.09 -1.60 6.69
CA ARG A 123 13.17 -1.93 5.74
C ARG A 123 13.75 -0.62 5.21
N PRO A 124 14.61 0.08 5.98
CA PRO A 124 15.12 1.40 5.59
C PRO A 124 15.97 1.40 4.32
N TRP A 125 16.46 0.23 3.88
CA TRP A 125 17.13 0.05 2.58
C TRP A 125 16.16 -0.15 1.41
N ARG A 126 14.84 -0.04 1.64
CA ARG A 126 13.77 -0.10 0.63
C ARG A 126 12.95 1.21 0.60
N PRO A 127 13.59 2.37 0.35
CA PRO A 127 12.92 3.67 0.41
C PRO A 127 11.82 3.87 -0.66
N GLN A 128 11.88 3.16 -1.79
CA GLN A 128 10.87 3.30 -2.84
C GLN A 128 9.61 2.49 -2.53
N ASP A 129 9.74 1.40 -1.76
CA ASP A 129 8.58 0.66 -1.23
C ASP A 129 7.78 1.56 -0.27
N ASP A 130 8.48 2.27 0.61
CA ASP A 130 7.93 3.19 1.62
C ASP A 130 7.20 4.42 1.02
N LEU A 131 7.32 4.66 -0.29
CA LEU A 131 6.64 5.74 -1.00
C LEU A 131 5.35 5.28 -1.71
N ILE A 132 5.09 3.97 -1.80
CA ILE A 132 3.91 3.44 -2.50
C ILE A 132 2.57 3.86 -1.87
N PRO A 133 2.43 3.98 -0.53
CA PRO A 133 1.21 4.54 0.07
C PRO A 133 0.86 5.93 -0.45
N THR A 134 1.86 6.80 -0.62
CA THR A 134 1.68 8.13 -1.22
C THR A 134 1.20 8.04 -2.67
N VAL A 135 1.83 7.18 -3.49
CA VAL A 135 1.44 6.97 -4.89
C VAL A 135 -0.02 6.53 -5.00
N LEU A 136 -0.46 5.62 -4.12
CA LEU A 136 -1.84 5.15 -4.10
C LEU A 136 -2.81 6.22 -3.60
N ALA A 137 -2.42 7.02 -2.59
CA ALA A 137 -3.23 8.15 -2.12
C ALA A 137 -3.47 9.19 -3.22
N GLU A 138 -2.44 9.54 -4.00
CA GLU A 138 -2.57 10.43 -5.14
C GLU A 138 -3.48 9.85 -6.23
N HIS A 139 -3.30 8.57 -6.56
CA HIS A 139 -4.10 7.88 -7.58
C HIS A 139 -5.59 7.85 -7.25
N PHE A 140 -5.94 7.54 -6.00
CA PHE A 140 -7.33 7.51 -5.53
C PHE A 140 -7.85 8.87 -5.06
N ASN A 141 -7.01 9.91 -5.06
CA ASN A 141 -7.31 11.23 -4.50
C ASN A 141 -7.86 11.15 -3.06
N LEU A 142 -7.14 10.41 -2.21
CA LEU A 142 -7.49 10.20 -0.80
C LEU A 142 -6.55 10.98 0.12
N PRO A 143 -7.04 11.46 1.29
CA PRO A 143 -6.16 11.99 2.31
C PRO A 143 -5.26 10.90 2.88
N ILE A 144 -3.99 11.24 3.11
CA ILE A 144 -2.98 10.37 3.70
C ILE A 144 -2.47 10.97 5.02
N TYR A 145 -2.53 10.17 6.07
CA TYR A 145 -2.04 10.49 7.42
C TYR A 145 -0.78 9.67 7.68
N GLU A 146 0.31 10.35 8.02
CA GLU A 146 1.61 9.70 8.18
C GLU A 146 2.09 9.71 9.62
N ALA A 147 2.47 8.53 10.08
CA ALA A 147 3.13 8.32 11.36
C ALA A 147 4.65 8.26 11.16
N THR A 148 5.21 9.34 10.59
CA THR A 148 6.64 9.49 10.29
C THR A 148 7.32 10.60 11.09
N GLN A 149 6.55 11.38 11.86
CA GLN A 149 7.05 12.50 12.66
C GLN A 149 6.64 12.38 14.13
N ALA A 150 7.56 12.76 15.02
CA ALA A 150 7.30 12.82 16.45
C ALA A 150 6.14 13.77 16.78
N PRO A 151 5.27 13.43 17.76
CA PRO A 151 5.37 12.31 18.70
C PRO A 151 4.65 11.02 18.23
N TYR A 152 4.24 10.95 16.97
CA TYR A 152 3.40 9.87 16.44
C TYR A 152 4.15 8.94 15.50
N ASP A 153 5.47 9.10 15.37
CA ASP A 153 6.29 8.25 14.53
C ASP A 153 6.35 6.83 15.07
N TRP A 154 6.20 5.86 14.17
CA TRP A 154 6.35 4.45 14.49
C TRP A 154 6.84 3.66 13.29
N ILE A 155 7.49 2.53 13.58
CA ILE A 155 8.04 1.62 12.60
C ILE A 155 7.13 0.39 12.54
N HIS A 156 6.81 -0.08 11.33
CA HIS A 156 5.96 -1.26 11.17
C HIS A 156 6.17 -1.99 9.83
N THR A 157 5.59 -3.19 9.72
CA THR A 157 5.33 -3.91 8.46
C THR A 157 3.86 -4.33 8.38
N GLY A 158 3.19 -4.03 7.26
CA GLY A 158 1.76 -4.28 7.07
C GLY A 158 1.35 -5.74 7.20
N GLY A 159 2.24 -6.70 6.90
CA GLY A 159 1.98 -8.13 7.11
C GLY A 159 1.80 -8.53 8.59
N ASN A 160 2.29 -7.71 9.53
CA ASN A 160 2.12 -7.91 10.98
C ASN A 160 0.94 -7.11 11.55
N ASN A 161 -0.03 -6.69 10.73
CA ASN A 161 -1.23 -5.97 11.13
C ASN A 161 -2.48 -6.66 10.56
N LEU A 162 -3.14 -7.48 11.38
CA LEU A 162 -4.37 -8.20 11.02
C LEU A 162 -5.55 -7.64 11.80
N ARG A 163 -6.61 -7.21 11.10
CA ARG A 163 -7.69 -6.40 11.68
C ARG A 163 -9.02 -7.12 11.56
N ASP A 164 -9.83 -7.07 12.61
CA ASP A 164 -11.14 -7.74 12.64
C ASP A 164 -12.31 -6.86 12.17
N GLY A 165 -12.05 -5.58 11.88
CA GLY A 165 -13.10 -4.62 11.51
C GLY A 165 -13.96 -4.13 12.69
N MET A 166 -13.72 -4.61 13.91
CA MET A 166 -14.54 -4.36 15.10
C MET A 166 -13.73 -3.78 16.27
N GLY A 167 -12.53 -3.27 15.97
CA GLY A 167 -11.66 -2.59 16.94
C GLY A 167 -10.55 -3.47 17.52
N THR A 168 -10.38 -4.71 17.05
CA THR A 168 -9.28 -5.59 17.44
C THR A 168 -8.22 -5.67 16.33
N ASN A 169 -6.96 -5.62 16.74
CA ASN A 169 -5.80 -5.80 15.88
C ASN A 169 -4.93 -6.93 16.44
N PHE A 170 -4.44 -7.80 15.56
CA PHE A 170 -3.54 -8.90 15.87
C PHE A 170 -2.18 -8.66 15.20
N SER A 171 -1.14 -8.67 16.03
CA SER A 171 0.26 -8.55 15.65
C SER A 171 1.07 -9.53 16.48
N SER A 172 2.19 -10.00 15.93
CA SER A 172 3.24 -10.62 16.74
C SER A 172 3.93 -9.57 17.61
N GLU A 173 4.57 -10.02 18.69
CA GLU A 173 5.30 -9.15 19.63
C GLU A 173 6.45 -8.35 18.98
N LEU A 174 6.86 -8.70 17.75
CA LEU A 174 7.86 -7.97 16.97
C LEU A 174 7.55 -6.47 16.89
N VAL A 175 6.27 -6.08 16.86
CA VAL A 175 5.84 -4.67 16.81
C VAL A 175 6.37 -3.80 17.98
N LEU A 176 6.75 -4.42 19.10
CA LEU A 176 7.30 -3.72 20.26
C LEU A 176 8.81 -3.43 20.12
N GLU A 177 9.47 -4.04 19.14
CA GLU A 177 10.93 -4.04 18.94
C GLU A 177 11.35 -3.62 17.51
N GLU A 178 10.42 -3.11 16.69
CA GLU A 178 10.69 -2.63 15.31
C GLU A 178 11.60 -1.39 15.25
#